data_AF-A0AAV6AH12-F1
#
_entry.id   AF-A0AAV6AH12-F1
#
_cell.length_a   1.000
_cell.length_b   1.000
_cell.length_c   1.000
_cell.angle_alpha   90.00
_cell.angle_beta   90.00
_cell.angle_gamma   90.00
#
_symmetry.space_group_name_H-M   'P 1'
#
loop_
_entity.id
_entity.type
_entity.pdbx_description
1 polymer ?
#
loop_
_entity_poly.entity_id
_entity_poly.type
_entity_poly.pdbx_seq_one_letter_code
_entity_poly.pdbx_strand_id
1 'polypeptide(L)'
;MGITLRHFVDTFVVGYKDQPAAAGDLPAPTAVRAGMPITTGGMQTVQYPDEKIPVPERFRYLPFLLYEEEPDGDREAFDGIRCTACGICAKVCPPQCIWIVQGKGDDGRPRPVSTEFYIDASICMSCGFCAEYCPFDAIKMDHEYELSSYERHESWVYDLQELLHPVAYHAAIHPTDYAREIAEAKVKAEAERKKAAAQAERAKAAAEGGQDLDELKRQKLEARQKFMDERNRKKAEAEAKAKAEDSGDAASSDD
;
A
#
# COMPACT_ATOMS: atom_id res chain seq x y z
N MET A 1 31.16 -15.85 51.62
CA MET A 1 29.88 -15.20 52.00
C MET A 1 29.88 -13.68 51.92
N GLY A 2 31.00 -12.98 52.19
CA GLY A 2 31.03 -11.50 52.12
C GLY A 2 30.88 -10.93 50.70
N ILE A 3 31.47 -11.58 49.69
CA ILE A 3 31.41 -11.14 48.29
C ILE A 3 29.99 -11.32 47.72
N THR A 4 29.33 -12.42 48.02
CA THR A 4 27.94 -12.68 47.61
C THR A 4 26.95 -11.73 48.28
N LEU A 5 27.13 -11.43 49.58
CA LEU A 5 26.29 -10.48 50.29
C LEU A 5 26.52 -9.05 49.79
N ARG A 6 27.77 -8.69 49.49
CA ARG A 6 28.12 -7.39 48.91
C ARG A 6 27.53 -7.22 47.51
N HIS A 7 27.63 -8.21 46.63
CA HIS A 7 26.99 -8.15 45.32
C HIS A 7 25.47 -8.12 45.42
N PHE A 8 24.88 -8.83 46.39
CA PHE A 8 23.43 -8.76 46.65
C PHE A 8 23.01 -7.36 47.11
N VAL A 9 23.72 -6.77 48.07
CA VAL A 9 23.44 -5.42 48.58
C VAL A 9 23.70 -4.36 47.51
N ASP A 10 24.81 -4.43 46.78
CA ASP A 10 25.12 -3.51 45.68
C ASP A 10 24.05 -3.61 44.59
N THR A 11 23.56 -4.80 44.25
CA THR A 11 22.47 -4.99 43.28
C THR A 11 21.15 -4.40 43.79
N PHE A 12 20.81 -4.61 45.05
CA PHE A 12 19.58 -4.10 45.65
C PHE A 12 19.60 -2.57 45.85
N VAL A 13 20.76 -2.01 46.22
CA VAL A 13 20.91 -0.57 46.46
C VAL A 13 21.02 0.21 45.15
N VAL A 14 21.74 -0.29 44.15
CA VAL A 14 21.73 0.28 42.78
C VAL A 14 20.33 0.17 42.17
N GLY A 15 19.65 -0.97 42.36
CA GLY A 15 18.25 -1.13 41.97
C GLY A 15 17.35 -0.07 42.61
N TYR A 16 17.48 0.21 43.91
CA TYR A 16 16.60 1.15 44.60
C TYR A 16 16.91 2.64 44.33
N LYS A 17 18.19 3.01 44.15
CA LYS A 17 18.61 4.40 43.96
C LYS A 17 18.65 4.83 42.50
N ASP A 18 18.98 3.91 41.60
CA ASP A 18 19.16 4.17 40.17
C ASP A 18 18.06 3.52 39.30
N GLN A 19 16.98 2.95 39.88
CA GLN A 19 15.76 2.68 39.12
C GLN A 19 14.93 3.97 38.96
N PRO A 20 14.87 4.54 37.75
CA PRO A 20 13.88 5.59 37.43
C PRO A 20 12.42 5.10 37.59
N ALA A 21 12.18 3.79 37.71
CA ALA A 21 10.86 3.22 37.99
C ALA A 21 10.28 3.63 39.36
N ALA A 22 11.13 3.93 40.36
CA ALA A 22 10.68 4.42 41.67
C ALA A 22 10.50 5.96 41.71
N ALA A 23 11.11 6.68 40.76
CA ALA A 23 11.13 8.14 40.71
C ALA A 23 10.03 8.74 39.80
N GLY A 24 9.27 7.94 39.06
CA GLY A 24 8.20 8.43 38.18
C GLY A 24 8.69 9.17 36.93
N ASP A 25 10.00 9.39 36.79
CA ASP A 25 10.62 10.17 35.72
C ASP A 25 11.28 9.27 34.68
N LEU A 26 10.55 8.28 34.16
CA LEU A 26 10.98 7.65 32.92
C LEU A 26 10.79 8.68 31.80
N PRO A 27 11.86 9.11 31.09
CA PRO A 27 11.67 9.79 29.83
C PRO A 27 10.81 8.87 28.96
N ALA A 28 9.83 9.46 28.28
CA ALA A 28 8.90 8.75 27.41
C ALA A 28 9.60 7.61 26.64
N PRO A 29 8.92 6.47 26.41
CA PRO A 29 9.48 5.20 25.97
C PRO A 29 10.29 5.17 24.64
N THR A 30 10.64 6.32 24.07
CA THR A 30 11.43 6.46 22.85
C THR A 30 12.87 5.96 22.95
N ALA A 31 13.36 5.61 24.15
CA ALA A 31 14.65 4.95 24.35
C ALA A 31 14.46 3.50 24.80
N VAL A 32 13.79 2.69 23.97
CA VAL A 32 13.78 1.24 24.10
C VAL A 32 15.21 0.74 23.98
N ARG A 33 15.92 0.55 25.10
CA ARG A 33 17.03 -0.41 25.37
C ARG A 33 18.05 -0.74 24.25
N ALA A 34 18.13 0.02 23.17
CA ALA A 34 18.98 -0.16 22.02
C ALA A 34 20.23 0.67 22.26
N GLY A 35 21.20 0.07 22.94
CA GLY A 35 22.48 0.72 23.23
C GLY A 35 22.78 1.00 24.69
N MET A 36 22.18 0.28 25.65
CA MET A 36 22.77 0.25 26.99
C MET A 36 24.19 -0.34 26.87
N PRO A 37 25.24 0.37 27.31
CA PRO A 37 26.59 -0.17 27.26
C PRO A 37 26.67 -1.40 28.16
N ILE A 38 27.51 -2.38 27.79
CA ILE A 38 27.78 -3.62 28.56
C ILE A 38 28.17 -3.32 30.02
N THR A 39 28.62 -2.09 30.30
CA THR A 39 29.00 -1.58 31.63
C THR A 39 27.82 -1.19 32.51
N THR A 40 26.58 -1.19 32.01
CA THR A 40 25.38 -0.83 32.78
C THR A 40 25.06 -1.95 33.76
N GLY A 41 25.53 -1.83 35.00
CA GLY A 41 25.19 -2.72 36.10
C GLY A 41 23.80 -2.46 36.64
N GLY A 42 23.08 -3.50 37.04
CA GLY A 42 21.72 -3.42 37.58
C GLY A 42 20.82 -4.54 37.06
N MET A 43 19.64 -4.70 37.65
CA MET A 43 18.64 -5.65 37.19
C MET A 43 17.94 -5.08 35.94
N GLN A 44 18.22 -5.65 34.77
CA GLN A 44 17.68 -5.20 33.49
C GLN A 44 16.28 -5.77 33.18
N THR A 45 15.64 -6.46 34.12
CA THR A 45 14.34 -7.11 33.92
C THR A 45 13.21 -6.08 33.91
N VAL A 46 12.17 -6.36 33.12
CA VAL A 46 10.89 -5.64 33.12
C VAL A 46 9.88 -6.50 33.85
N GLN A 47 9.10 -5.93 34.75
CA GLN A 47 8.09 -6.66 35.53
C GLN A 47 6.80 -6.84 34.71
N TYR A 48 6.82 -7.74 33.74
CA TYR A 48 5.62 -8.16 33.02
C TYR A 48 4.66 -8.91 33.97
N PRO A 49 3.34 -8.66 33.97
CA PRO A 49 2.56 -7.91 32.98
C PRO A 49 2.32 -6.42 33.31
N ASP A 50 2.69 -5.96 34.51
CA ASP A 50 2.39 -4.59 34.97
C ASP A 50 3.18 -3.53 34.19
N GLU A 51 4.43 -3.83 33.85
CA GLU A 51 5.28 -3.01 33.00
C GLU A 51 5.52 -3.74 31.66
N LYS A 52 5.23 -3.07 30.55
CA LYS A 52 5.45 -3.60 29.19
C LYS A 52 6.49 -2.77 28.45
N ILE A 53 7.27 -3.45 27.61
CA ILE A 53 8.21 -2.75 26.73
C ILE A 53 7.38 -2.06 25.63
N PRO A 54 7.61 -0.77 25.35
CA PRO A 54 6.97 -0.10 24.23
C PRO A 54 7.30 -0.80 22.91
N VAL A 55 6.26 -1.10 22.15
CA VAL A 55 6.37 -1.74 20.84
C VAL A 55 6.83 -0.68 19.82
N PRO A 56 7.85 -0.95 18.98
CA PRO A 56 8.24 -0.02 17.94
C PRO A 56 7.14 0.11 16.88
N GLU A 57 7.01 1.28 16.25
CA GLU A 57 6.00 1.52 15.23
C GLU A 57 5.99 0.45 14.14
N ARG A 58 7.15 0.06 13.60
CA ARG A 58 7.27 -0.94 12.53
C ARG A 58 7.11 -2.41 12.98
N PHE A 59 6.62 -2.66 14.19
CA PHE A 59 6.37 -4.01 14.67
C PHE A 59 5.32 -4.73 13.80
N ARG A 60 5.44 -6.05 13.75
CA ARG A 60 4.67 -6.91 12.85
C ARG A 60 4.24 -8.16 13.60
N TYR A 61 2.94 -8.31 13.81
CA TYR A 61 2.35 -9.57 14.28
C TYR A 61 1.22 -10.01 13.36
N LEU A 62 0.00 -10.18 13.88
CA LEU A 62 -1.15 -10.54 13.07
C LEU A 62 -1.60 -9.34 12.23
N PRO A 63 -1.86 -9.50 10.93
CA PRO A 63 -2.41 -8.42 10.12
C PRO A 63 -3.90 -8.24 10.39
N PHE A 64 -4.38 -7.01 10.29
CA PHE A 64 -5.78 -6.61 10.48
C PHE A 64 -6.30 -5.79 9.30
N LEU A 65 -7.62 -5.72 9.16
CA LEU A 65 -8.33 -5.02 8.09
C LEU A 65 -8.89 -3.68 8.56
N LEU A 66 -8.85 -2.70 7.68
CA LEU A 66 -9.32 -1.34 7.94
C LEU A 66 -10.75 -1.11 7.45
N TYR A 67 -11.54 -0.45 8.30
CA TYR A 67 -12.80 0.16 7.90
C TYR A 67 -12.88 1.64 8.29
N GLU A 68 -13.61 2.39 7.48
CA GLU A 68 -13.95 3.79 7.72
C GLU A 68 -15.26 3.87 8.48
N GLU A 69 -15.28 4.63 9.57
CA GLU A 69 -16.50 4.90 10.33
C GLU A 69 -17.28 6.00 9.60
N GLU A 70 -18.51 5.70 9.21
CA GLU A 70 -19.43 6.70 8.70
C GLU A 70 -19.98 7.57 9.85
N PRO A 71 -20.25 8.87 9.59
CA PRO A 71 -20.64 9.83 10.62
C PRO A 71 -21.98 9.52 11.32
N ASP A 72 -22.81 8.63 10.78
CA ASP A 72 -24.10 8.22 11.37
C ASP A 72 -23.99 7.02 12.32
N GLY A 73 -22.81 6.40 12.49
CA GLY A 73 -22.53 5.41 13.53
C GLY A 73 -23.15 4.01 13.35
N ASP A 74 -24.05 3.84 12.39
CA ASP A 74 -24.59 2.53 12.03
C ASP A 74 -23.65 1.84 11.03
N ARG A 75 -22.83 0.88 11.50
CA ARG A 75 -22.09 0.00 10.60
C ARG A 75 -23.04 -1.07 10.05
N GLU A 76 -23.38 -1.00 8.76
CA GLU A 76 -23.84 -2.20 8.07
C GLU A 76 -22.64 -3.15 7.91
N ALA A 77 -22.89 -4.47 7.87
CA ALA A 77 -21.84 -5.50 7.97
C ALA A 77 -20.70 -5.41 6.92
N PHE A 78 -20.90 -4.65 5.85
CA PHE A 78 -19.96 -4.48 4.74
C PHE A 78 -19.61 -3.03 4.43
N ASP A 79 -20.21 -2.05 5.11
CA ASP A 79 -20.03 -0.64 4.72
C ASP A 79 -18.74 -0.07 5.31
N GLY A 80 -18.06 0.77 4.54
CA GLY A 80 -16.79 1.39 4.92
C GLY A 80 -15.55 0.48 4.94
N ILE A 81 -15.66 -0.83 4.67
CA ILE A 81 -14.48 -1.73 4.62
C ILE A 81 -13.61 -1.39 3.39
N ARG A 82 -12.30 -1.15 3.60
CA ARG A 82 -11.38 -0.80 2.50
C ARG A 82 -11.03 -1.99 1.59
N CYS A 83 -11.21 -3.22 2.07
CA CYS A 83 -10.86 -4.43 1.33
C CYS A 83 -11.80 -4.68 0.16
N THR A 84 -11.24 -4.75 -1.06
CA THR A 84 -12.00 -4.99 -2.30
C THR A 84 -12.03 -6.45 -2.75
N ALA A 85 -11.55 -7.38 -1.91
CA ALA A 85 -11.42 -8.81 -2.22
C ALA A 85 -10.58 -9.11 -3.49
N CYS A 86 -9.57 -8.29 -3.81
CA CYS A 86 -8.73 -8.47 -5.00
C CYS A 86 -7.84 -9.74 -5.00
N GLY A 87 -7.66 -10.40 -3.85
CA GLY A 87 -6.91 -11.66 -3.72
C GLY A 87 -5.38 -11.55 -3.79
N ILE A 88 -4.81 -10.35 -3.95
CA ILE A 88 -3.35 -10.15 -4.06
C ILE A 88 -2.64 -10.57 -2.77
N CYS A 89 -3.18 -10.20 -1.61
CA CYS A 89 -2.61 -10.56 -0.30
C CYS A 89 -2.56 -12.08 -0.08
N ALA A 90 -3.58 -12.83 -0.49
CA ALA A 90 -3.59 -14.29 -0.43
C ALA A 90 -2.55 -14.90 -1.38
N LYS A 91 -2.37 -14.33 -2.58
CA LYS A 91 -1.41 -14.82 -3.57
C LYS A 91 0.05 -14.56 -3.19
N VAL A 92 0.35 -13.43 -2.56
CA VAL A 92 1.71 -13.07 -2.14
C VAL A 92 2.12 -13.73 -0.82
N CYS A 93 1.14 -14.22 -0.03
CA CYS A 93 1.38 -14.86 1.26
C CYS A 93 2.25 -16.11 1.09
N PRO A 94 3.50 -16.14 1.59
CA PRO A 94 4.40 -17.27 1.40
C PRO A 94 3.85 -18.61 1.95
N PRO A 95 3.25 -18.64 3.16
CA PRO A 95 2.66 -19.88 3.68
C PRO A 95 1.20 -20.09 3.27
N GLN A 96 0.62 -19.19 2.45
CA GLN A 96 -0.76 -19.28 1.94
C GLN A 96 -1.84 -19.42 3.03
N CYS A 97 -1.74 -18.62 4.10
CA CYS A 97 -2.63 -18.70 5.27
C CYS A 97 -3.88 -17.79 5.19
N ILE A 98 -4.15 -17.15 4.05
CA ILE A 98 -5.25 -16.19 3.88
C ILE A 98 -6.29 -16.75 2.92
N TRP A 99 -7.54 -16.81 3.34
CA TRP A 99 -8.68 -17.20 2.52
C TRP A 99 -9.62 -16.02 2.31
N ILE A 100 -10.07 -15.79 1.08
CA ILE A 100 -10.90 -14.63 0.72
C ILE A 100 -12.02 -15.08 -0.21
N VAL A 101 -13.25 -14.71 0.14
CA VAL A 101 -14.43 -14.90 -0.71
C VAL A 101 -14.98 -13.54 -1.10
N GLN A 102 -15.01 -13.29 -2.40
CA GLN A 102 -15.57 -12.06 -2.96
C GLN A 102 -17.10 -12.08 -2.89
N GLY A 103 -17.67 -10.99 -2.42
CA GLY A 103 -19.12 -10.80 -2.38
C GLY A 103 -19.74 -10.67 -3.76
N LYS A 104 -21.00 -11.09 -3.87
CA LYS A 104 -21.81 -10.94 -5.08
C LYS A 104 -23.01 -10.07 -4.77
N GLY A 105 -23.36 -9.17 -5.69
CA GLY A 105 -24.59 -8.40 -5.58
C GLY A 105 -25.84 -9.25 -5.86
N ASP A 106 -27.01 -8.67 -5.62
CA ASP A 106 -28.31 -9.29 -5.92
C ASP A 106 -28.46 -9.67 -7.41
N ASP A 107 -27.77 -8.93 -8.26
CA ASP A 107 -27.62 -9.11 -9.71
C ASP A 107 -26.59 -10.19 -10.09
N GLY A 108 -26.02 -10.90 -9.12
CA GLY A 108 -25.05 -11.99 -9.30
C GLY A 108 -23.65 -11.55 -9.74
N ARG A 109 -23.45 -10.24 -9.95
CA ARG A 109 -22.16 -9.66 -10.35
C ARG A 109 -21.22 -9.55 -9.14
N PRO A 110 -19.91 -9.77 -9.32
CA PRO A 110 -18.94 -9.58 -8.25
C PRO A 110 -18.95 -8.13 -7.78
N ARG A 111 -19.04 -7.93 -6.46
CA ARG A 111 -18.86 -6.62 -5.82
C ARG A 111 -17.43 -6.49 -5.29
N PRO A 112 -16.88 -5.26 -5.25
CA PRO A 112 -15.54 -5.03 -4.71
C PRO A 112 -15.58 -5.01 -3.16
N VAL A 113 -16.10 -6.06 -2.55
CA VAL A 113 -16.18 -6.26 -1.09
C VAL A 113 -15.90 -7.72 -0.76
N SER A 114 -15.27 -7.98 0.38
CA SER A 114 -15.11 -9.34 0.91
C SER A 114 -16.31 -9.74 1.75
N THR A 115 -16.97 -10.85 1.39
CA THR A 115 -18.02 -11.44 2.24
C THR A 115 -17.42 -12.29 3.35
N GLU A 116 -16.36 -13.04 3.02
CA GLU A 116 -15.62 -13.85 3.97
C GLU A 116 -14.13 -13.55 3.81
N PHE A 117 -13.44 -13.45 4.93
CA PHE A 117 -12.01 -13.24 5.00
C PHE A 117 -11.51 -13.99 6.22
N TYR A 118 -10.58 -14.92 6.03
CA TYR A 118 -10.00 -15.69 7.12
C TYR A 118 -8.48 -15.63 7.08
N ILE A 119 -7.87 -15.54 8.26
CA ILE A 119 -6.43 -15.69 8.43
C ILE A 119 -6.16 -16.79 9.45
N ASP A 120 -5.45 -17.82 9.01
CA ASP A 120 -4.90 -18.81 9.94
C ASP A 120 -3.60 -18.25 10.56
N ALA A 121 -3.72 -17.75 11.79
CA ALA A 121 -2.59 -17.21 12.54
C ALA A 121 -1.56 -18.29 12.90
N SER A 122 -1.94 -19.58 12.93
CA SER A 122 -1.05 -20.67 13.33
C SER A 122 -0.02 -21.01 12.25
N ILE A 123 -0.35 -20.64 11.01
CA ILE A 123 0.49 -20.79 9.82
C ILE A 123 1.15 -19.46 9.44
N CYS A 124 0.54 -18.33 9.83
CA CYS A 124 1.07 -17.00 9.55
C CYS A 124 2.47 -16.81 10.15
N MET A 125 3.42 -16.40 9.32
CA MET A 125 4.80 -16.11 9.75
C MET A 125 5.07 -14.61 10.02
N SER A 126 4.01 -13.79 10.10
CA SER A 126 4.06 -12.35 10.39
C SER A 126 5.04 -11.54 9.52
N CYS A 127 5.21 -11.93 8.25
CA CYS A 127 6.21 -11.33 7.35
C CYS A 127 5.88 -9.88 6.91
N GLY A 128 4.60 -9.52 6.84
CA GLY A 128 4.13 -8.20 6.41
C GLY A 128 3.89 -8.03 4.90
N PHE A 129 4.11 -9.06 4.08
CA PHE A 129 3.90 -8.93 2.62
C PHE A 129 2.45 -8.64 2.24
N CYS A 130 1.48 -9.14 2.99
CA CYS A 130 0.08 -8.82 2.74
C CYS A 130 -0.20 -7.31 2.87
N ALA A 131 0.42 -6.64 3.85
CA ALA A 131 0.28 -5.20 4.07
C ALA A 131 1.01 -4.38 3.01
N GLU A 132 2.23 -4.78 2.63
CA GLU A 132 3.04 -4.04 1.65
C GLU A 132 2.50 -4.14 0.22
N TYR A 133 1.88 -5.27 -0.14
CA TYR A 133 1.35 -5.49 -1.50
C TYR A 133 -0.13 -5.11 -1.65
N CYS A 134 -0.80 -4.65 -0.60
CA CYS A 134 -2.19 -4.23 -0.69
C CYS A 134 -2.29 -2.92 -1.50
N PRO A 135 -2.93 -2.92 -2.69
CA PRO A 135 -3.00 -1.70 -3.50
C PRO A 135 -4.00 -0.67 -2.96
N PHE A 136 -4.84 -1.07 -2.01
CA PHE A 136 -5.88 -0.23 -1.39
C PHE A 136 -5.57 0.13 0.06
N ASP A 137 -4.39 -0.24 0.57
CA ASP A 137 -4.01 -0.04 1.98
C ASP A 137 -5.08 -0.57 2.96
N ALA A 138 -5.73 -1.68 2.61
CA ALA A 138 -6.85 -2.24 3.36
C ALA A 138 -6.42 -3.18 4.49
N ILE A 139 -5.24 -3.79 4.38
CA ILE A 139 -4.68 -4.70 5.40
C ILE A 139 -3.37 -4.11 5.93
N LYS A 140 -3.22 -4.05 7.25
CA LYS A 140 -2.07 -3.48 7.96
C LYS A 140 -1.58 -4.44 9.04
N MET A 141 -0.38 -4.21 9.58
CA MET A 141 0.21 -5.07 10.60
C MET A 141 -0.11 -4.56 12.01
N ASP A 142 -0.61 -5.45 12.88
CA ASP A 142 -0.98 -5.10 14.24
C ASP A 142 0.22 -5.12 15.22
N HIS A 143 0.02 -4.46 16.35
CA HIS A 143 0.90 -4.47 17.52
C HIS A 143 0.43 -5.44 18.61
N GLU A 144 -0.79 -5.97 18.52
CA GLU A 144 -1.27 -6.98 19.44
C GLU A 144 -0.47 -8.28 19.28
N TYR A 145 0.15 -8.74 20.36
CA TYR A 145 0.99 -9.94 20.37
C TYR A 145 0.55 -10.96 21.42
N GLU A 146 -0.43 -10.63 22.27
CA GLU A 146 -0.89 -11.47 23.39
C GLU A 146 -2.04 -12.40 22.98
N LEU A 147 -1.94 -13.00 21.78
CA LEU A 147 -2.99 -13.83 21.16
C LEU A 147 -2.93 -15.32 21.57
N SER A 148 -2.33 -15.64 22.72
CA SER A 148 -2.16 -17.05 23.13
C SER A 148 -3.51 -17.68 23.51
N SER A 149 -3.82 -18.84 22.92
CA SER A 149 -5.02 -19.63 23.23
C SER A 149 -4.68 -21.10 23.54
N TYR A 150 -5.63 -21.83 24.14
CA TYR A 150 -5.49 -23.26 24.44
C TYR A 150 -5.83 -24.17 23.26
N GLU A 151 -6.63 -23.68 22.32
CA GLU A 151 -7.15 -24.47 21.19
C GLU A 151 -6.62 -23.94 19.86
N ARG A 152 -6.27 -24.86 18.96
CA ARG A 152 -5.69 -24.51 17.65
C ARG A 152 -6.75 -24.11 16.62
N HIS A 153 -7.74 -24.96 16.38
CA HIS A 153 -8.55 -24.86 15.16
C HIS A 153 -9.65 -23.80 15.22
N GLU A 154 -10.22 -23.54 16.40
CA GLU A 154 -11.29 -22.55 16.55
C GLU A 154 -10.75 -21.17 16.95
N SER A 155 -9.67 -21.11 17.74
CA SER A 155 -9.18 -19.82 18.27
C SER A 155 -8.07 -19.16 17.45
N TRP A 156 -7.38 -19.87 16.55
CA TRP A 156 -6.29 -19.29 15.73
C TRP A 156 -6.68 -19.02 14.27
N VAL A 157 -7.93 -19.32 13.89
CA VAL A 157 -8.47 -18.93 12.60
C VAL A 157 -9.33 -17.70 12.84
N TYR A 158 -8.86 -16.55 12.36
CA TYR A 158 -9.52 -15.28 12.58
C TYR A 158 -10.47 -14.96 11.44
N ASP A 159 -11.69 -14.56 11.81
CA ASP A 159 -12.73 -14.19 10.87
C ASP A 159 -12.66 -12.71 10.50
N LEU A 160 -13.35 -12.32 9.41
CA LEU A 160 -13.42 -10.94 8.94
C LEU A 160 -13.77 -9.96 10.06
N GLN A 161 -14.75 -10.30 10.90
CA GLN A 161 -15.21 -9.42 11.97
C GLN A 161 -14.17 -9.22 13.09
N GLU A 162 -13.34 -10.22 13.36
CA GLU A 162 -12.29 -10.14 14.38
C GLU A 162 -11.07 -9.37 13.87
N LEU A 163 -10.85 -9.40 12.56
CA LEU A 163 -9.76 -8.69 11.90
C LEU A 163 -10.08 -7.21 11.66
N LEU A 164 -11.33 -6.76 11.80
CA LEU A 164 -11.74 -5.40 11.47
C LEU A 164 -11.40 -4.41 12.58
N HIS A 165 -10.55 -3.42 12.26
CA HIS A 165 -10.26 -2.28 13.12
C HIS A 165 -10.53 -0.95 12.41
N PRO A 166 -10.94 0.09 13.16
CA PRO A 166 -11.18 1.40 12.58
C PRO A 166 -9.87 2.07 12.14
N VAL A 167 -9.94 2.99 11.18
CA VAL A 167 -8.76 3.80 10.79
C VAL A 167 -8.14 4.56 11.96
N ALA A 168 -8.94 4.95 12.96
CA ALA A 168 -8.45 5.59 14.18
C ALA A 168 -7.48 4.68 14.98
N TYR A 169 -7.72 3.36 14.99
CA TYR A 169 -6.83 2.41 15.64
C TYR A 169 -5.45 2.39 14.96
N HIS A 170 -5.42 2.29 13.62
CA HIS A 170 -4.18 2.35 12.85
C HIS A 170 -3.42 3.67 13.06
N ALA A 171 -4.12 4.80 13.13
CA ALA A 171 -3.51 6.09 13.41
C ALA A 171 -2.84 6.16 14.80
N ALA A 172 -3.33 5.40 15.78
CA ALA A 172 -2.76 5.34 17.12
C ALA A 172 -1.50 4.47 17.18
N ILE A 173 -1.48 3.32 16.50
CA ILE A 173 -0.33 2.40 16.49
C ILE A 173 0.78 2.84 15.51
N HIS A 174 0.42 3.46 14.39
CA HIS A 174 1.33 3.89 13.32
C HIS A 174 1.22 5.40 13.00
N PRO A 175 1.56 6.30 13.95
CA PRO A 175 1.33 7.73 13.77
C PRO A 175 2.18 8.36 12.66
N THR A 176 3.42 7.92 12.47
CA THR A 176 4.35 8.46 11.47
C THR A 176 3.98 7.96 10.08
N ASP A 177 3.74 6.65 9.95
CA ASP A 177 3.35 6.04 8.67
C ASP A 177 1.95 6.53 8.24
N TYR A 178 0.98 6.65 9.16
CA TYR A 178 -0.33 7.24 8.88
C TYR A 178 -0.25 8.70 8.43
N ALA A 179 0.56 9.53 9.09
CA ALA A 179 0.73 10.93 8.70
C ALA A 179 1.29 11.06 7.26
N ARG A 180 2.20 10.16 6.88
CA ARG A 180 2.73 10.08 5.52
C ARG A 180 1.66 9.67 4.52
N GLU A 181 0.88 8.63 4.82
CA GLU A 181 -0.23 8.17 3.96
C GLU A 181 -1.26 9.29 3.73
N ILE A 182 -1.64 10.03 4.76
CA ILE A 182 -2.55 11.17 4.64
C ILE A 182 -1.95 12.31 3.82
N ALA A 183 -0.66 12.60 3.98
CA ALA A 183 0.02 13.60 3.17
C ALA A 183 0.04 13.20 1.68
N GLU A 184 0.36 11.94 1.38
CA GLU A 184 0.34 11.40 0.02
C GLU A 184 -1.07 11.41 -0.58
N ALA A 185 -2.09 11.04 0.20
CA ALA A 185 -3.49 11.08 -0.21
C ALA A 185 -3.94 12.51 -0.55
N LYS A 186 -3.55 13.52 0.25
CA LYS A 186 -3.82 14.94 -0.03
C LYS A 186 -3.18 15.38 -1.35
N VAL A 187 -1.92 15.03 -1.58
CA VAL A 187 -1.21 15.36 -2.84
C VAL A 187 -1.89 14.69 -4.05
N LYS A 188 -2.27 13.41 -3.93
CA LYS A 188 -3.01 12.68 -4.97
C LYS A 188 -4.36 13.35 -5.24
N ALA A 189 -5.13 13.66 -4.20
CA ALA A 189 -6.44 14.32 -4.33
C ALA A 189 -6.33 15.71 -4.97
N GLU A 190 -5.32 16.51 -4.61
CA GLU A 190 -5.06 17.80 -5.26
C GLU A 190 -4.70 17.64 -6.74
N ALA A 191 -3.87 16.64 -7.07
CA ALA A 191 -3.50 16.35 -8.45
C ALA A 191 -4.71 15.90 -9.28
N GLU A 192 -5.58 15.06 -8.72
CA GLU A 192 -6.83 14.64 -9.36
C GLU A 192 -7.79 15.80 -9.53
N ARG A 193 -7.94 16.68 -8.54
CA ARG A 193 -8.74 17.91 -8.64
C ARG A 193 -8.21 18.84 -9.74
N LYS A 194 -6.89 19.02 -9.85
CA LYS A 194 -6.26 19.80 -10.91
C LYS A 194 -6.48 19.17 -12.29
N LYS A 195 -6.37 17.84 -12.41
CA LYS A 195 -6.67 17.11 -13.65
C LYS A 195 -8.15 17.25 -14.02
N ALA A 196 -9.06 17.06 -13.08
CA ALA A 196 -10.50 17.22 -13.28
C ALA A 196 -10.86 18.65 -13.68
N ALA A 197 -10.29 19.67 -13.02
CA ALA A 197 -10.46 21.07 -13.39
C ALA A 197 -9.92 21.38 -14.79
N ALA A 198 -8.72 20.90 -15.14
CA ALA A 198 -8.16 21.06 -16.48
C ALA A 198 -9.00 20.32 -17.54
N GLN A 199 -9.57 19.16 -17.21
CA GLN A 199 -10.43 18.39 -18.10
C GLN A 199 -11.80 19.06 -18.27
N ALA A 200 -12.35 19.67 -17.22
CA ALA A 200 -13.56 20.48 -17.27
C ALA A 200 -13.35 21.76 -18.10
N GLU A 201 -12.22 22.46 -17.94
CA GLU A 201 -11.86 23.62 -18.75
C GLU A 201 -11.62 23.24 -20.22
N ARG A 202 -10.98 22.09 -20.50
CA ARG A 202 -10.87 21.55 -21.88
C ARG A 202 -12.23 21.17 -22.46
N ALA A 203 -13.14 20.61 -21.66
CA ALA A 203 -14.50 20.28 -22.09
C ALA A 203 -15.32 21.55 -22.40
N LYS A 204 -15.17 22.61 -21.59
CA LYS A 204 -15.76 23.92 -21.87
C LYS A 204 -15.17 24.56 -23.12
N ALA A 205 -13.84 24.56 -23.28
CA ALA A 205 -13.19 25.08 -24.48
C ALA A 205 -13.57 24.30 -25.75
N ALA A 206 -13.82 22.99 -25.64
CA ALA A 206 -14.35 22.18 -26.75
C ALA A 206 -15.83 22.49 -27.07
N ALA A 207 -16.61 22.95 -26.09
CA ALA A 207 -17.99 23.37 -26.28
C ALA A 207 -18.11 24.81 -26.82
N GLU A 208 -17.20 25.71 -26.42
CA GLU A 208 -17.19 27.12 -26.83
C GLU A 208 -16.38 27.37 -28.12
N GLY A 209 -15.34 26.56 -28.38
CA GLY A 209 -14.45 26.64 -29.54
C GLY A 209 -14.89 25.75 -30.71
N GLY A 210 -16.16 25.80 -31.09
CA GLY A 210 -16.67 25.10 -32.27
C GLY A 210 -16.34 25.83 -33.57
N GLN A 211 -15.09 25.76 -34.06
CA GLN A 211 -14.93 25.69 -35.51
C GLN A 211 -15.49 24.33 -35.91
N ASP A 212 -16.52 24.31 -36.77
CA ASP A 212 -17.25 23.11 -37.20
C ASP A 212 -16.31 21.89 -37.30
N LEU A 213 -16.50 20.92 -36.41
CA LEU A 213 -15.61 19.77 -36.25
C LEU A 213 -15.48 18.99 -37.57
N ASP A 214 -16.47 19.10 -38.44
CA ASP A 214 -16.50 18.48 -39.76
C ASP A 214 -15.68 19.27 -40.81
N GLU A 215 -15.60 20.59 -40.71
CA GLU A 215 -14.71 21.42 -41.54
C GLU A 215 -13.23 21.11 -41.24
N LEU A 216 -12.86 20.99 -39.96
CA LEU A 216 -11.49 20.65 -39.56
C LEU A 216 -11.09 19.23 -40.01
N LYS A 217 -12.04 18.27 -39.99
CA LYS A 217 -11.83 16.92 -40.53
C LYS A 217 -11.66 16.95 -42.05
N ARG A 218 -12.47 17.74 -42.77
CA ARG A 218 -12.36 17.89 -44.23
C ARG A 218 -11.00 18.47 -44.63
N GLN A 219 -10.57 19.53 -43.96
CA GLN A 219 -9.26 20.15 -44.19
C GLN A 219 -8.09 19.19 -43.91
N LYS A 220 -8.17 18.40 -42.83
CA LYS A 220 -7.17 17.36 -42.54
C LYS A 220 -7.16 16.23 -43.58
N LEU A 221 -8.33 15.82 -44.06
CA LEU A 221 -8.45 14.78 -45.08
C LEU A 221 -7.85 15.27 -46.41
N GLU A 222 -8.17 16.50 -46.81
CA GLU A 222 -7.64 17.13 -48.02
C GLU A 222 -6.12 17.35 -47.95
N ALA A 223 -5.61 17.80 -46.80
CA ALA A 223 -4.17 17.92 -46.59
C ALA A 223 -3.45 16.56 -46.67
N ARG A 224 -4.06 15.50 -46.11
CA ARG A 224 -3.53 14.13 -46.20
C ARG A 224 -3.56 13.61 -47.64
N GLN A 225 -4.63 13.90 -48.39
CA GLN A 225 -4.75 13.52 -49.79
C GLN A 225 -3.63 14.17 -50.63
N LYS A 226 -3.47 15.50 -50.50
CA LYS A 226 -2.42 16.26 -51.20
C LYS A 226 -1.02 15.75 -50.91
N PHE A 227 -0.72 15.42 -49.65
CA PHE A 227 0.57 14.84 -49.28
C PHE A 227 0.81 13.48 -49.94
N MET A 228 -0.21 12.62 -49.95
CA MET A 228 -0.11 11.29 -50.57
C MET A 228 0.05 11.38 -52.09
N ASP A 229 -0.66 12.31 -52.73
CA ASP A 229 -0.56 12.55 -54.16
C ASP A 229 0.82 13.12 -54.54
N GLU A 230 1.36 14.06 -53.75
CA GLU A 230 2.71 14.59 -53.97
C GLU A 230 3.79 13.52 -53.79
N ARG A 231 3.64 12.66 -52.77
CA ARG A 231 4.55 11.54 -52.53
C ARG A 231 4.49 10.52 -53.66
N ASN A 232 3.29 10.19 -54.15
CA ASN A 232 3.11 9.25 -55.26
C ASN A 232 3.67 9.82 -56.57
N ARG A 233 3.53 11.13 -56.80
CA ARG A 233 4.15 11.82 -57.95
C ARG A 233 5.67 11.73 -57.89
N LYS A 234 6.28 12.08 -56.75
CA LYS A 234 7.74 11.96 -56.55
C LYS A 234 8.23 10.53 -56.71
N LYS A 235 7.44 9.55 -56.25
CA LYS A 235 7.77 8.12 -56.43
C LYS A 235 7.70 7.70 -57.90
N ALA A 236 6.68 8.12 -58.63
CA ALA A 236 6.56 7.84 -60.06
C ALA A 236 7.66 8.52 -60.89
N GLU A 237 8.05 9.76 -60.54
CA GLU A 237 9.20 10.46 -61.14
C GLU A 237 10.51 9.71 -60.87
N ALA A 238 10.70 9.20 -59.64
CA ALA A 238 11.87 8.39 -59.29
C ALA A 238 11.88 7.02 -60.00
N GLU A 239 10.73 6.34 -60.10
CA GLU A 239 10.61 5.07 -60.83
C GLU A 239 10.79 5.24 -62.35
N ALA A 240 10.31 6.35 -62.92
CA ALA A 240 10.55 6.69 -64.33
C ALA A 240 12.03 7.03 -64.60
N LYS A 241 12.69 7.73 -63.66
CA LYS A 241 14.12 8.02 -63.74
C LYS A 241 14.97 6.74 -63.60
N ALA A 242 14.60 5.85 -62.68
CA ALA A 242 15.25 4.55 -62.52
C ALA A 242 15.08 3.65 -63.76
N LYS A 243 13.92 3.67 -64.42
CA LYS A 243 13.69 2.94 -65.68
C LYS A 243 14.45 3.54 -66.87
N ALA A 244 14.64 4.86 -66.91
CA ALA A 244 15.45 5.51 -67.93
C ALA A 244 16.95 5.19 -67.77
N GLU A 245 17.43 5.08 -66.51
CA GLU A 245 18.79 4.67 -66.18
C GLU A 245 19.05 3.18 -66.49
N ASP A 246 18.09 2.28 -66.22
CA ASP A 246 18.18 0.83 -66.56
C ASP A 246 18.16 0.56 -68.07
N SER A 247 17.49 1.42 -68.86
CA SER A 247 17.52 1.33 -70.34
C SER A 247 18.82 1.85 -70.98
N GLY A 248 19.71 2.46 -70.20
CA GLY A 248 20.99 3.05 -70.64
C GLY A 248 22.20 2.11 -70.55
N ASP A 249 22.15 1.04 -69.75
CA ASP A 249 23.29 0.15 -69.47
C ASP A 249 23.35 -1.12 -70.35
N ALA A 250 22.47 -1.24 -71.35
CA ALA A 250 22.49 -2.36 -72.32
C ALA A 250 23.27 -2.07 -73.61
N ALA A 251 24.01 -0.95 -73.69
CA ALA A 251 24.69 -0.49 -74.91
C ALA A 251 26.22 -0.32 -74.78
N SER A 252 26.87 -0.93 -73.78
CA SER A 252 28.34 -0.92 -73.70
C SER A 252 28.92 -2.18 -73.05
N SER A 253 28.91 -3.30 -73.78
CA SER A 253 29.89 -4.39 -73.61
C SER A 253 29.92 -5.30 -74.84
N ASP A 254 30.42 -4.79 -75.97
CA ASP A 254 30.93 -5.59 -77.08
C ASP A 254 32.19 -4.85 -77.61
N ASP A 255 33.35 -5.19 -77.04
CA ASP A 255 34.69 -5.08 -77.65
C ASP A 255 35.69 -5.93 -76.83
#